data_AF-A0A2V5MWZ4-F1
#
_entry.id   AF-A0A2V5MWZ4-F1
#
_cell.length_a   1.000
_cell.length_b   1.000
_cell.length_c   1.000
_cell.angle_alpha   90.00
_cell.angle_beta   90.00
_cell.angle_gamma   90.00
#
_symmetry.space_group_name_H-M   'P 1'
#
loop_
_entity.id
_entity.type
_entity.pdbx_description
1 polymer ?
#
loop_
_entity_poly.entity_id
_entity_poly.type
_entity_poly.pdbx_seq_one_letter_code
_entity_poly.pdbx_strand_id
1 'polypeptide(L)'
;MRLLRAFGFFLLACSARAFEVEDLFDRLDSALTFTAFQDNLRAKLSGTVDLEGYHFQQPAPGLINSKIDNLFNPRLTLFLDAQVGPQIYFFVQSRLDRGFDPSNHGAAVRLDEYALRVTPWEDGRFTLQIGKFATVVGNFVPRHLSWENAFIDAPLVY
;
A
#
# COMPACT_ATOMS: atom_id res chain seq x y z
N MET A 1 35.31 -28.77 3.44
CA MET A 1 35.64 -27.59 4.27
C MET A 1 35.57 -26.25 3.52
N ARG A 2 35.98 -26.13 2.25
CA ARG A 2 35.87 -24.86 1.48
C ARG A 2 34.42 -24.41 1.20
N LEU A 3 33.52 -25.34 0.87
CA LEU A 3 32.09 -25.06 0.64
C LEU A 3 31.37 -24.53 1.89
N LEU A 4 31.62 -25.09 3.08
CA LEU A 4 31.05 -24.59 4.34
C LEU A 4 31.51 -23.17 4.69
N ARG A 5 32.76 -22.81 4.39
CA ARG A 5 33.27 -21.46 4.61
C ARG A 5 32.66 -20.45 3.63
N ALA A 6 32.52 -20.82 2.35
CA ALA A 6 31.86 -19.98 1.36
C ALA A 6 30.37 -19.76 1.70
N PHE A 7 29.67 -20.79 2.17
CA PHE A 7 28.28 -20.69 2.63
C PHE A 7 28.15 -19.80 3.87
N GLY A 8 29.08 -19.92 4.83
CA GLY A 8 29.12 -19.05 6.00
C GLY A 8 29.37 -17.58 5.67
N PHE A 9 30.29 -17.28 4.75
CA PHE A 9 30.53 -15.92 4.26
C PHE A 9 29.35 -15.35 3.47
N PHE A 10 28.66 -16.18 2.67
CA PHE A 10 27.46 -15.76 1.94
C PHE A 10 26.32 -15.40 2.90
N LEU A 11 26.07 -16.23 3.92
CA LEU A 11 25.08 -15.95 4.97
C LEU A 11 25.42 -14.68 5.78
N LEU A 12 26.69 -14.45 6.09
CA LEU A 12 27.17 -13.22 6.74
C LEU A 12 27.02 -11.97 5.86
N ALA A 13 27.30 -12.08 4.55
CA ALA A 13 27.11 -10.98 3.61
C ALA A 13 25.62 -10.66 3.39
N CYS A 14 24.76 -11.68 3.34
CA CYS A 14 23.31 -11.50 3.25
C CYS A 14 22.74 -10.85 4.52
N SER A 15 23.23 -11.21 5.71
CA SER A 15 22.77 -10.61 6.96
C SER A 15 23.22 -9.16 7.10
N ALA A 16 24.46 -8.82 6.75
CA ALA A 16 24.92 -7.43 6.74
C ALA A 16 24.08 -6.53 5.81
N ARG A 17 23.70 -7.03 4.62
CA ARG A 17 22.82 -6.30 3.69
C ARG A 17 21.38 -6.18 4.20
N ALA A 18 20.88 -7.17 4.94
CA ALA A 18 19.56 -7.09 5.55
C ALA A 18 19.48 -5.96 6.58
N PHE A 19 20.50 -5.81 7.44
CA PHE A 19 20.57 -4.74 8.43
C PHE A 19 20.58 -3.33 7.80
N GLU A 20 21.34 -3.12 6.73
CA GLU A 20 21.37 -1.81 6.04
C GLU A 20 20.03 -1.43 5.41
N VAL A 21 19.28 -2.41 4.92
CA VAL A 21 17.96 -2.19 4.31
C VAL A 21 16.92 -1.90 5.39
N GLU A 22 16.97 -2.60 6.52
CA GLU A 22 16.11 -2.35 7.68
C GLU A 22 16.32 -0.94 8.24
N ASP A 23 17.57 -0.53 8.48
CA ASP A 23 17.92 0.82 8.90
C ASP A 23 17.44 1.90 7.93
N LEU A 24 17.48 1.63 6.62
CA LEU A 24 16.97 2.55 5.60
C LEU A 24 15.45 2.73 5.73
N PHE A 25 14.70 1.63 5.87
CA PHE A 25 13.25 1.68 6.02
C PHE A 25 12.82 2.33 7.33
N ASP A 26 13.54 2.09 8.43
CA ASP A 26 13.27 2.75 9.72
C ASP A 26 13.48 4.26 9.64
N ARG A 27 14.54 4.70 8.94
CA ARG A 27 14.78 6.13 8.68
C ARG A 27 13.71 6.74 7.80
N LEU A 28 13.24 6.02 6.78
CA LEU A 28 12.14 6.47 5.93
C LEU A 28 10.85 6.57 6.72
N ASP A 29 10.48 5.56 7.52
CA ASP A 29 9.28 5.58 8.37
C ASP A 29 9.32 6.76 9.34
N SER A 30 10.48 7.01 9.94
CA SER A 30 10.71 8.16 10.83
C SER A 30 10.60 9.48 10.07
N ALA A 31 11.16 9.60 8.87
CA ALA A 31 11.11 10.81 8.05
C ALA A 31 9.71 11.10 7.50
N LEU A 32 8.89 10.06 7.33
CA LEU A 32 7.52 10.14 6.85
C LEU A 32 6.49 10.21 7.99
N THR A 33 6.96 10.20 9.24
CA THR A 33 6.14 10.41 10.44
C THR A 33 6.42 11.79 11.02
N PHE A 34 5.38 12.59 11.15
CA PHE A 34 5.42 13.91 11.75
C PHE A 34 4.58 13.92 13.03
N THR A 35 5.16 14.36 14.14
CA THR A 35 4.46 14.60 15.40
C THR A 35 4.74 16.01 15.90
N ALA A 36 3.73 16.67 16.48
CA ALA A 36 3.84 18.01 17.05
C ALA A 36 2.89 18.19 18.24
N PHE A 37 3.13 19.26 19.00
CA PHE A 37 2.30 19.67 20.15
C PHE A 37 2.07 18.56 21.19
N GLN A 38 3.15 17.91 21.66
CA GLN A 38 3.06 16.81 22.63
C GLN A 38 2.15 15.67 22.14
N ASP A 39 2.36 15.24 20.89
CA ASP A 39 1.59 14.19 20.20
C ASP A 39 0.11 14.52 19.95
N ASN A 40 -0.30 15.76 20.17
CA ASN A 40 -1.66 16.22 19.84
C ASN A 40 -1.86 16.42 18.33
N LEU A 41 -0.79 16.48 17.55
CA LEU A 41 -0.84 16.40 16.09
C LEU A 41 0.09 15.29 15.63
N ARG A 42 -0.45 14.32 14.90
CA ARG A 42 0.32 13.25 14.28
C ARG A 42 -0.09 13.11 12.82
N ALA A 43 0.88 12.98 11.93
CA ALA A 43 0.67 12.62 10.54
C ALA A 43 1.68 11.55 10.14
N LYS A 44 1.26 10.55 9.38
CA LYS A 44 2.11 9.49 8.86
C LYS A 44 1.79 9.29 7.38
N LEU A 45 2.82 9.37 6.54
CA LEU A 45 2.76 8.93 5.16
C LEU A 45 3.37 7.52 5.09
N SER A 46 2.62 6.58 4.54
CA SER A 46 3.10 5.21 4.28
C SER A 46 2.67 4.76 2.90
N GLY A 47 3.13 3.59 2.45
CA GLY A 47 2.77 3.11 1.14
C GLY A 47 3.39 1.78 0.76
N THR A 48 2.98 1.28 -0.40
CA THR A 48 3.50 0.07 -1.03
C THR A 48 3.92 0.36 -2.46
N VAL A 49 4.96 -0.35 -2.90
CA VAL A 49 5.38 -0.37 -4.30
C VAL A 49 5.27 -1.82 -4.78
N ASP A 50 4.39 -2.03 -5.75
CA ASP A 50 4.12 -3.33 -6.35
C ASP A 50 4.73 -3.34 -7.76
N LEU A 51 5.54 -4.37 -8.05
CA LEU A 51 6.22 -4.53 -9.34
C LEU A 51 5.81 -5.87 -9.95
N GLU A 52 4.95 -5.83 -10.97
CA GLU A 52 4.46 -7.03 -11.65
C GLU A 52 4.95 -7.10 -13.09
N GLY A 53 5.34 -8.31 -13.51
CA GLY A 53 5.73 -8.64 -14.87
C GLY A 53 4.94 -9.83 -15.39
N TYR A 54 4.29 -9.65 -16.53
CA TYR A 54 3.47 -10.67 -17.19
C TYR A 54 4.06 -11.03 -18.56
N HIS A 55 4.03 -12.32 -18.87
CA HIS A 55 4.36 -12.85 -20.20
C HIS A 55 3.20 -13.72 -20.70
N PHE A 56 2.68 -13.39 -21.89
CA PHE A 56 1.52 -14.05 -22.47
C PHE A 56 1.91 -14.82 -23.74
N GLN A 57 1.44 -16.05 -23.88
CA GLN A 57 1.59 -16.86 -25.10
C GLN A 57 0.30 -16.89 -25.95
N GLN A 58 -0.81 -16.44 -25.37
CA GLN A 58 -2.12 -16.29 -25.98
C GLN A 58 -2.62 -14.88 -25.64
N PRO A 59 -3.67 -14.36 -26.31
CA PRO A 59 -4.24 -13.06 -25.95
C PRO A 59 -4.48 -12.96 -24.45
N ALA A 60 -4.22 -11.77 -23.88
CA ALA A 60 -4.25 -11.59 -22.44
C ALA A 60 -5.58 -12.12 -21.85
N PRO A 61 -5.53 -12.89 -20.74
CA PRO A 61 -6.74 -13.41 -20.10
C PRO A 61 -7.64 -12.24 -19.70
N GLY A 62 -8.96 -12.44 -19.69
CA GLY A 62 -9.95 -11.34 -19.66
C GLY A 62 -9.86 -10.33 -18.50
N LEU A 63 -9.08 -10.62 -17.46
CA LEU A 63 -8.80 -9.72 -16.34
C LEU A 63 -7.53 -8.86 -16.54
N ILE A 64 -6.75 -9.09 -17.60
CA ILE A 64 -5.58 -8.29 -17.97
C ILE A 64 -5.83 -7.67 -19.34
N ASN A 65 -5.86 -6.34 -19.40
CA ASN A 65 -6.13 -5.62 -20.64
C ASN A 65 -4.81 -5.24 -21.33
N SER A 66 -4.28 -6.15 -22.14
CA SER A 66 -3.04 -5.93 -22.89
C SER A 66 -3.14 -6.44 -24.32
N LYS A 67 -2.61 -5.66 -25.27
CA LYS A 67 -2.41 -6.06 -26.67
C LYS A 67 -0.98 -6.50 -26.97
N ILE A 68 -0.13 -6.55 -25.94
CA ILE A 68 1.29 -6.90 -26.03
C ILE A 68 1.57 -8.15 -25.20
N ASP A 69 2.58 -8.92 -25.63
CA ASP A 69 2.93 -10.22 -25.04
C ASP A 69 3.71 -10.08 -23.72
N ASN A 70 4.35 -8.93 -23.48
CA ASN A 70 5.07 -8.65 -22.25
C ASN A 70 4.52 -7.38 -21.62
N LEU A 71 3.96 -7.48 -20.42
CA LEU A 71 3.40 -6.35 -19.68
C LEU A 71 4.15 -6.15 -18.37
N PHE A 72 4.66 -4.93 -18.16
CA PHE A 72 5.15 -4.48 -16.87
C PHE A 72 4.13 -3.52 -16.24
N ASN A 73 3.68 -3.83 -15.03
CA ASN A 73 2.60 -3.14 -14.34
C ASN A 73 3.05 -2.67 -12.95
N PRO A 74 3.75 -1.52 -12.85
CA PRO A 74 4.13 -0.96 -11.57
C PRO A 74 2.93 -0.24 -10.92
N ARG A 75 2.80 -0.36 -9.60
CA ARG A 75 1.81 0.36 -8.80
C ARG A 75 2.47 0.95 -7.57
N LEU A 76 2.15 2.21 -7.30
CA LEU A 76 2.49 2.88 -6.05
C LEU A 76 1.18 3.20 -5.32
N THR A 77 1.00 2.68 -4.12
CA THR A 77 -0.11 3.05 -3.23
C THR A 77 0.43 3.85 -2.06
N LEU A 78 -0.15 5.01 -1.77
CA LEU A 78 0.24 5.88 -0.66
C LEU A 78 -0.95 6.09 0.27
N PHE A 79 -0.68 6.05 1.57
CA PHE A 79 -1.63 6.26 2.65
C PHE A 79 -1.16 7.43 3.51
N LEU A 80 -2.05 8.39 3.73
CA LEU A 80 -1.85 9.47 4.69
C LEU A 80 -2.83 9.29 5.85
N ASP A 81 -2.28 9.05 7.03
CA ASP A 81 -2.99 9.01 8.30
C ASP A 81 -2.66 10.27 9.08
N ALA A 82 -3.65 11.11 9.36
CA ALA A 82 -3.47 12.31 10.17
C ALA A 82 -4.47 12.33 11.33
N GLN A 83 -4.00 12.70 12.51
CA GLN A 83 -4.78 12.76 13.73
C GLN A 83 -4.49 14.08 14.46
N VAL A 84 -5.55 14.75 14.88
CA VAL A 84 -5.50 15.95 15.72
C VAL A 84 -6.24 15.65 17.01
N GLY A 85 -5.48 15.39 18.07
CA GLY A 85 -5.95 14.96 19.37
C GLY A 85 -6.82 13.70 19.31
N PRO A 86 -7.71 13.52 20.29
CA PRO A 86 -8.66 12.41 20.26
C PRO A 86 -9.84 12.65 19.32
N GLN A 87 -9.98 13.86 18.78
CA GLN A 87 -11.25 14.32 18.20
C GLN A 87 -11.30 14.24 16.68
N ILE A 88 -10.18 14.43 15.98
CA ILE A 88 -10.19 14.52 14.51
C ILE A 88 -9.20 13.52 13.94
N TYR A 89 -9.68 12.71 13.01
CA TYR A 89 -8.87 11.79 12.23
C TYR A 89 -9.17 11.96 10.74
N PHE A 90 -8.13 11.93 9.93
CA PHE A 90 -8.20 12.09 8.49
C PHE A 90 -7.37 11.00 7.83
N PHE A 91 -7.96 10.34 6.84
CA PHE A 91 -7.33 9.29 6.07
C PHE A 91 -7.43 9.60 4.58
N VAL A 92 -6.35 9.37 3.84
CA VAL A 92 -6.35 9.42 2.37
C VAL A 92 -5.54 8.26 1.81
N GLN A 93 -6.10 7.60 0.81
CA GLN A 93 -5.40 6.64 -0.04
C GLN A 93 -5.33 7.16 -1.47
N SER A 94 -4.11 7.21 -2.00
CA SER A 94 -3.87 7.53 -3.41
C SER A 94 -3.08 6.42 -4.09
N ARG A 95 -3.30 6.26 -5.39
CA ARG A 95 -2.60 5.28 -6.22
C ARG A 95 -2.05 5.92 -7.48
N LEU A 96 -0.85 5.52 -7.87
CA LEU A 96 -0.30 5.77 -9.19
C LEU A 96 -0.10 4.40 -9.86
N ASP A 97 -0.98 4.10 -10.81
CA ASP A 97 -1.04 2.81 -11.48
C ASP A 97 -1.66 2.92 -12.87
N ARG A 98 -1.75 1.79 -13.60
CA ARG A 98 -2.36 1.70 -14.94
C ARG A 98 -3.84 1.31 -14.89
N GLY A 99 -4.52 1.60 -13.79
CA GLY A 99 -5.90 1.17 -13.53
C GLY A 99 -6.00 0.07 -12.48
N PHE A 100 -7.25 -0.33 -12.21
CA PHE A 100 -7.56 -1.42 -11.28
C PHE A 100 -7.00 -2.75 -11.81
N ASP A 101 -7.35 -3.09 -13.05
CA ASP A 101 -6.84 -4.26 -13.77
C ASP A 101 -5.49 -3.93 -14.45
N PRO A 102 -4.52 -4.87 -14.48
CA PRO A 102 -3.26 -4.68 -15.19
C PRO A 102 -3.50 -4.32 -16.66
N SER A 103 -2.82 -3.29 -17.14
CA SER A 103 -3.03 -2.85 -18.53
C SER A 103 -1.82 -2.18 -19.17
N ASN A 104 -1.81 -2.14 -20.50
CA ASN A 104 -0.77 -1.42 -21.26
C ASN A 104 -1.09 0.07 -21.48
N HIS A 105 -2.07 0.63 -20.76
CA HIS A 105 -2.39 2.06 -20.79
C HIS A 105 -1.35 2.89 -20.02
N GLY A 106 -1.44 4.22 -20.15
CA GLY A 106 -0.63 5.14 -19.35
C GLY A 106 -0.96 5.07 -17.87
N ALA A 107 0.02 5.39 -17.02
CA ALA A 107 -0.21 5.49 -15.57
C ALA A 107 -1.06 6.73 -15.27
N ALA A 108 -1.95 6.60 -14.28
CA ALA A 108 -2.83 7.65 -13.79
C ALA A 108 -2.76 7.73 -12.27
N VAL A 109 -2.95 8.95 -11.74
CA VAL A 109 -3.12 9.16 -10.29
C VAL A 109 -4.60 9.02 -9.95
N ARG A 110 -4.91 8.19 -8.96
CA ARG A 110 -6.26 7.92 -8.48
C ARG A 110 -6.36 8.22 -6.99
N LEU A 111 -7.43 8.90 -6.60
CA LEU A 111 -7.79 9.11 -5.19
C LEU A 111 -8.87 8.09 -4.83
N ASP A 112 -8.43 6.97 -4.27
CA ASP A 112 -9.29 5.81 -4.07
C ASP A 112 -10.15 6.00 -2.82
N GLU A 113 -9.54 6.41 -1.71
CA GLU A 113 -10.23 6.67 -0.45
C GLU A 113 -9.81 8.00 0.17
N TYR A 114 -10.76 8.67 0.80
CA TYR A 114 -10.56 9.83 1.64
C TYR A 114 -11.69 9.90 2.65
N ALA A 115 -11.36 10.00 3.93
CA ALA A 115 -12.32 10.05 5.01
C ALA A 115 -11.88 11.06 6.07
N LEU A 116 -12.83 11.90 6.49
CA LEU A 116 -12.69 12.73 7.68
C LEU A 116 -13.61 12.15 8.76
N ARG A 117 -13.03 11.83 9.91
CA ARG A 117 -13.73 11.37 11.10
C ARG A 117 -13.62 12.44 12.19
N VAL A 118 -14.76 12.78 12.78
CA VAL A 118 -14.87 13.72 13.89
C VAL A 118 -15.59 13.04 15.05
N THR A 119 -14.93 13.02 16.20
CA THR A 119 -15.40 12.47 17.47
C THR A 119 -15.33 13.59 18.51
N PRO A 120 -16.40 14.41 18.65
CA PRO A 120 -16.32 15.65 19.43
C PRO A 120 -16.03 15.44 20.93
N TRP A 121 -16.47 14.31 21.48
CA TRP A 121 -16.34 13.99 22.90
C TRP A 121 -15.35 12.85 23.10
N GLU A 122 -14.51 12.97 24.12
CA GLU A 122 -13.49 11.97 24.45
C GLU A 122 -14.08 10.62 24.85
N ASP A 123 -15.33 10.58 25.32
CA ASP A 123 -16.06 9.36 25.65
C ASP A 123 -16.54 8.58 24.39
N GLY A 124 -16.28 9.11 23.19
CA GLY A 124 -16.56 8.43 21.92
C GLY A 124 -18.04 8.27 21.59
N ARG A 125 -18.94 8.88 22.38
CA ARG A 125 -20.40 8.67 22.28
C ARG A 125 -21.02 9.06 20.95
N PHE A 126 -20.30 9.88 20.16
CA PHE A 126 -20.70 10.25 18.82
C PHE A 126 -19.47 10.35 17.94
N THR A 127 -19.55 9.71 16.78
CA THR A 127 -18.54 9.77 15.73
C THR A 127 -19.24 10.00 14.40
N LEU A 128 -18.80 11.02 13.67
CA LEU A 128 -19.24 11.27 12.30
C LEU A 128 -18.07 11.03 11.35
N GLN A 129 -18.28 10.22 10.32
CA GLN A 129 -17.32 10.02 9.25
C GLN A 129 -17.93 10.40 7.91
N ILE A 130 -17.22 11.23 7.15
CA ILE A 130 -17.64 11.72 5.82
C ILE A 130 -16.52 11.50 4.81
N GLY A 131 -16.88 11.18 3.57
CA GLY A 131 -15.93 11.02 2.46
C GLY A 131 -16.25 9.83 1.56
N LYS A 132 -15.26 9.41 0.78
CA LYS A 132 -15.30 8.21 -0.06
C LYS A 132 -14.40 7.16 0.59
N PHE A 133 -14.99 6.09 1.11
CA PHE A 133 -14.25 5.01 1.75
C PHE A 133 -14.99 3.69 1.54
N ALA A 134 -14.33 2.58 1.84
CA ALA A 134 -14.93 1.25 1.73
C ALA A 134 -16.28 1.18 2.48
N THR A 135 -17.31 0.61 1.83
CA THR A 135 -18.59 0.36 2.50
C THR A 135 -18.41 -0.69 3.59
N VAL A 136 -19.21 -0.58 4.65
CA VAL A 136 -19.27 -1.57 5.75
C VAL A 136 -19.91 -2.89 5.35
N VAL A 137 -20.53 -2.95 4.16
CA VAL A 137 -21.23 -4.12 3.65
C VAL A 137 -20.36 -4.88 2.64
N GLY A 138 -20.04 -6.12 2.97
CA GLY A 138 -19.28 -7.04 2.11
C GLY A 138 -17.80 -7.10 2.45
N ASN A 139 -17.20 -8.28 2.31
CA ASN A 139 -15.77 -8.52 2.63
C ASN A 139 -14.81 -8.13 1.50
N PHE A 140 -15.34 -7.75 0.33
CA PHE A 140 -14.54 -7.47 -0.86
C PHE A 140 -13.86 -6.11 -0.82
N VAL A 141 -14.65 -5.06 -0.56
CA VAL A 141 -14.20 -3.66 -0.63
C VAL A 141 -12.99 -3.36 0.28
N PRO A 142 -12.89 -3.91 1.51
CA PRO A 142 -11.72 -3.65 2.36
C PRO A 142 -10.47 -4.48 1.99
N ARG A 143 -10.52 -5.44 1.05
CA ARG A 143 -9.38 -6.33 0.68
C ARG A 143 -8.80 -5.99 -0.70
N HIS A 144 -8.50 -4.72 -0.94
CA HIS A 144 -8.06 -4.23 -2.25
C HIS A 144 -6.56 -3.91 -2.30
N LEU A 145 -5.82 -4.16 -1.21
CA LEU A 145 -4.38 -3.98 -1.16
C LEU A 145 -3.66 -5.27 -1.57
N SER A 146 -2.50 -5.11 -2.22
CA SER A 146 -1.66 -6.23 -2.67
C SER A 146 -1.17 -7.13 -1.54
N TRP A 147 -1.11 -6.60 -0.32
CA TRP A 147 -0.74 -7.36 0.89
C TRP A 147 -1.84 -8.34 1.35
N GLU A 148 -3.09 -8.03 1.03
CA GLU A 148 -4.27 -8.80 1.44
C GLU A 148 -4.79 -9.68 0.30
N ASN A 149 -4.58 -9.26 -0.94
CA ASN A 149 -4.89 -10.00 -2.14
C ASN A 149 -3.71 -9.94 -3.12
N ALA A 150 -2.97 -11.05 -3.21
CA ALA A 150 -1.79 -11.15 -4.07
C ALA A 150 -2.13 -11.08 -5.58
N PHE A 151 -3.40 -11.31 -5.95
CA PHE A 151 -3.88 -11.12 -7.32
C PHE A 151 -4.64 -9.80 -7.39
N ILE A 152 -4.13 -8.87 -8.19
CA ILE A 152 -4.70 -7.54 -8.40
C ILE A 152 -5.83 -7.60 -9.44
N ASP A 153 -6.72 -8.55 -9.26
CA ASP A 153 -7.94 -8.66 -10.04
C ASP A 153 -9.13 -8.64 -9.08
N ALA A 154 -10.31 -8.33 -9.61
CA ALA A 154 -11.53 -8.55 -8.84
C ALA A 154 -11.54 -10.04 -8.39
N PRO A 155 -11.66 -10.34 -7.09
CA PRO A 155 -11.78 -11.72 -6.64
C PRO A 155 -13.01 -12.32 -7.32
N LEU A 156 -12.84 -13.53 -7.85
CA LEU A 156 -13.97 -14.33 -8.27
C LEU A 156 -14.93 -14.41 -7.09
N VAL A 157 -16.21 -14.10 -7.34
CA VAL A 157 -17.27 -14.29 -6.34
C VAL A 157 -17.23 -15.76 -5.95
N TYR A 158 -16.79 -16.04 -4.72
CA TYR A 158 -16.91 -17.36 -4.10
C TYR A 158 -18.26 -17.47 -3.41
#